data_AF-A0A9W2XRL2-F1
#
_entry.id   AF-A0A9W2XRL2-F1
#
_cell.length_a   1.000
_cell.length_b   1.000
_cell.length_c   1.000
_cell.angle_alpha   90.00
_cell.angle_beta   90.00
_cell.angle_gamma   90.00
#
_symmetry.space_group_name_H-M   'P 1'
#
loop_
_entity.id
_entity.type
_entity.pdbx_description
1 polymer ?
#
loop_
_entity_poly.entity_id
_entity_poly.type
_entity_poly.pdbx_seq_one_letter_code
_entity_poly.pdbx_strand_id
1 'polypeptide(L)'
;MKLILGLSLVWTLLSAAAALKCHCTNAQCSVTTGQNCTTEKHCVTAAFEGTTQQSIQSCAPDAICPSNGLFTFSLSTTTASASSAFNCCSTDNCNSGNVSFSAAQAANGLQCFSCDFNDTNCSKTIQCKGAENTCFRANATVPVLGCASSNLCTAASNLSSIAPIPGLSCCQGSLCNSAPATATTAHLLLVLLLFSLYH
;
A
#
# COMPACT_ATOMS: atom_id res chain seq x y z
N MET A 1 -50.47 -21.15 19.27
CA MET A 1 -49.48 -20.06 19.48
C MET A 1 -48.09 -20.51 19.96
N LYS A 2 -47.77 -21.81 20.05
CA LYS A 2 -46.44 -22.29 20.53
C LYS A 2 -45.45 -22.69 19.42
N LEU A 3 -45.92 -22.85 18.17
CA LEU A 3 -45.10 -23.27 17.02
C LEU A 3 -44.37 -22.12 16.31
N ILE A 4 -44.81 -20.86 16.49
CA ILE A 4 -44.23 -19.70 15.80
C ILE A 4 -42.94 -19.22 16.50
N LEU A 5 -42.84 -19.36 17.83
CA LEU A 5 -41.63 -19.00 18.60
C LEU A 5 -40.45 -19.95 18.35
N GLY A 6 -40.69 -21.20 17.97
CA GLY A 6 -39.63 -22.18 17.69
C GLY A 6 -38.92 -21.91 16.36
N LEU A 7 -39.66 -21.42 15.37
CA LEU A 7 -39.13 -21.19 14.01
C LEU A 7 -38.21 -19.95 13.95
N SER A 8 -38.46 -18.93 14.79
CA SER A 8 -37.57 -17.76 14.90
C SER A 8 -36.27 -18.07 15.64
N LEU A 9 -36.29 -19.00 16.60
CA LEU A 9 -35.09 -19.36 17.39
C LEU A 9 -34.08 -20.16 16.55
N VAL A 10 -34.58 -21.03 15.66
CA VAL A 10 -33.74 -21.80 14.72
C VAL A 10 -33.08 -20.88 13.69
N TRP A 11 -33.73 -19.78 13.29
CA TRP A 11 -33.16 -18.85 12.32
C TRP A 11 -32.04 -17.97 12.90
N THR A 12 -32.13 -17.60 14.18
CA THR A 12 -31.07 -16.85 14.88
C THR A 12 -29.83 -17.69 15.22
N LEU A 13 -29.97 -19.02 15.33
CA LEU A 13 -28.87 -19.95 15.60
C LEU A 13 -28.12 -20.39 14.33
N LEU A 14 -28.69 -20.21 13.14
CA LEU A 14 -28.13 -20.68 11.87
C LEU A 14 -27.24 -19.66 11.15
N SER A 15 -27.20 -18.41 11.60
CA SER A 15 -26.41 -17.33 10.98
C SER A 15 -25.06 -17.09 11.66
N ALA A 16 -24.49 -18.09 12.33
CA ALA A 16 -23.05 -18.12 12.54
C ALA A 16 -22.41 -18.41 11.17
N ALA A 17 -22.20 -17.36 10.37
CA ALA A 17 -21.40 -17.47 9.16
C ALA A 17 -20.09 -18.17 9.53
N ALA A 18 -19.83 -19.34 8.93
CA ALA A 18 -18.61 -20.07 9.18
C ALA A 18 -17.43 -19.12 8.91
N ALA A 19 -16.54 -18.98 9.89
CA ALA A 19 -15.36 -18.15 9.77
C ALA A 19 -14.49 -18.65 8.62
N LEU A 20 -14.09 -17.74 7.71
CA LEU A 20 -13.21 -18.06 6.58
C LEU A 20 -11.94 -18.73 7.09
N LYS A 21 -11.48 -19.77 6.41
CA LYS A 21 -10.28 -20.51 6.80
C LYS A 21 -9.17 -20.34 5.76
N CYS A 22 -7.96 -20.02 6.18
CA CYS A 22 -6.84 -19.76 5.26
C CYS A 22 -5.61 -20.59 5.59
N HIS A 23 -4.78 -20.86 4.58
CA HIS A 23 -3.41 -21.30 4.83
C HIS A 23 -2.64 -20.18 5.51
N CYS A 24 -1.66 -20.55 6.33
CA CYS A 24 -0.85 -19.58 7.04
C CYS A 24 0.59 -20.06 7.23
N THR A 25 1.53 -19.12 7.21
CA THR A 25 2.97 -19.38 7.27
C THR A 25 3.56 -18.69 8.52
N ASN A 26 3.32 -19.24 9.72
CA ASN A 26 3.97 -18.81 10.96
C ASN A 26 3.98 -19.92 12.03
N ALA A 27 4.72 -19.73 13.13
CA ALA A 27 4.84 -20.71 14.22
C ALA A 27 3.52 -20.93 15.01
N GLN A 28 2.52 -20.06 14.84
CA GLN A 28 1.20 -20.18 15.46
C GLN A 28 0.23 -20.99 14.59
N CYS A 29 0.64 -21.36 13.37
CA CYS A 29 -0.15 -22.19 12.47
C CYS A 29 -0.02 -23.66 12.82
N SER A 30 -1.15 -24.34 13.03
CA SER A 30 -1.18 -25.80 13.00
C SER A 30 -0.98 -26.24 11.54
N VAL A 31 0.23 -26.74 11.24
CA VAL A 31 0.73 -27.06 9.88
C VAL A 31 -0.25 -27.92 9.06
N THR A 32 -1.10 -28.69 9.73
CA THR A 32 -2.05 -29.63 9.11
C THR A 32 -3.41 -29.05 8.77
N THR A 33 -3.80 -27.87 9.27
CA THR A 33 -5.19 -27.43 9.12
C THR A 33 -5.42 -25.96 8.78
N GLY A 34 -4.42 -25.09 8.65
CA GLY A 34 -4.68 -23.66 8.40
C GLY A 34 -5.35 -22.94 9.59
N GLN A 35 -5.56 -21.64 9.47
CA GLN A 35 -6.10 -20.77 10.53
C GLN A 35 -7.51 -20.28 10.17
N ASN A 36 -8.40 -20.21 11.17
CA ASN A 36 -9.67 -19.50 11.03
C ASN A 36 -9.45 -17.99 11.16
N CYS A 37 -9.91 -17.23 10.19
CA CYS A 37 -9.93 -15.77 10.21
C CYS A 37 -11.00 -15.28 11.19
N THR A 38 -10.73 -14.17 11.88
CA THR A 38 -11.64 -13.67 12.92
C THR A 38 -12.51 -12.55 12.39
N THR A 39 -11.87 -11.58 11.75
CA THR A 39 -12.51 -10.36 11.24
C THR A 39 -12.25 -10.18 9.74
N GLU A 40 -11.23 -10.86 9.24
CA GLU A 40 -10.75 -10.82 7.86
C GLU A 40 -11.65 -11.64 6.94
N LYS A 41 -11.86 -11.13 5.72
CA LYS A 41 -12.72 -11.73 4.69
C LYS A 41 -11.95 -12.31 3.52
N HIS A 42 -10.62 -12.26 3.59
CA HIS A 42 -9.73 -12.69 2.53
C HIS A 42 -8.59 -13.54 3.07
N CYS A 43 -8.23 -14.55 2.30
CA CYS A 43 -6.92 -15.19 2.38
C CYS A 43 -5.96 -14.48 1.44
N VAL A 44 -4.68 -14.42 1.82
CA VAL A 44 -3.62 -13.84 1.00
C VAL A 44 -2.42 -14.78 0.90
N THR A 45 -1.78 -14.78 -0.26
CA THR A 45 -0.39 -15.18 -0.44
C THR A 45 0.42 -13.94 -0.83
N ALA A 46 1.39 -13.56 -0.01
CA ALA A 46 2.28 -12.44 -0.25
C ALA A 46 3.69 -12.92 -0.58
N ALA A 47 4.33 -12.33 -1.60
CA ALA A 47 5.75 -12.49 -1.89
C ALA A 47 6.44 -11.13 -1.82
N PHE A 48 7.72 -11.13 -1.46
CA PHE A 48 8.53 -9.91 -1.34
C PHE A 48 9.76 -10.01 -2.24
N GLU A 49 10.08 -8.93 -2.93
CA GLU A 49 11.26 -8.84 -3.78
C GLU A 49 12.54 -9.17 -2.99
N GLY A 50 13.44 -9.95 -3.59
CA GLY A 50 14.72 -10.32 -2.98
C GLY A 50 14.69 -11.52 -2.01
N THR A 51 13.52 -12.10 -1.72
CA THR A 51 13.42 -13.32 -0.91
C THR A 51 13.28 -14.55 -1.79
N THR A 52 14.16 -15.54 -1.62
CA THR A 52 14.05 -16.84 -2.28
C THR A 52 12.91 -17.63 -1.63
N GLN A 53 11.74 -17.66 -2.27
CA GLN A 53 10.66 -18.64 -2.05
C GLN A 53 9.89 -18.64 -0.71
N GLN A 54 9.98 -17.62 0.14
CA GLN A 54 9.09 -17.53 1.31
C GLN A 54 7.88 -16.66 1.02
N SER A 55 6.92 -17.22 0.25
CA SER A 55 5.60 -16.61 0.18
C SER A 55 4.91 -16.76 1.54
N ILE A 56 4.47 -15.64 2.11
CA ILE A 56 3.74 -15.60 3.38
C ILE A 56 2.25 -15.79 3.09
N GLN A 57 1.65 -16.79 3.71
CA GLN A 57 0.21 -17.02 3.68
C GLN A 57 -0.42 -16.51 4.98
N SER A 58 -1.57 -15.86 4.89
CA SER A 58 -2.35 -15.43 6.07
C SER A 58 -3.80 -15.10 5.73
N CYS A 59 -4.59 -14.83 6.78
CA CYS A 59 -5.79 -13.99 6.66
C CYS A 59 -5.38 -12.54 6.37
N ALA A 60 -6.22 -11.78 5.68
CA ALA A 60 -5.93 -10.39 5.33
C ALA A 60 -7.17 -9.48 5.41
N PRO A 61 -7.01 -8.25 5.94
CA PRO A 61 -8.07 -7.24 5.94
C PRO A 61 -8.27 -6.65 4.55
N ASP A 62 -9.44 -6.02 4.33
CA ASP A 62 -9.81 -5.36 3.07
C ASP A 62 -8.80 -4.27 2.65
N ALA A 63 -8.09 -3.65 3.61
CA ALA A 63 -7.04 -2.67 3.32
C ALA A 63 -5.83 -3.26 2.57
N ILE A 64 -5.56 -4.55 2.75
CA ILE A 64 -4.52 -5.28 2.01
C ILE A 64 -5.15 -5.98 0.81
N CYS A 65 -6.30 -6.63 0.98
CA CYS A 65 -7.04 -7.34 -0.07
C CYS A 65 -8.35 -6.59 -0.42
N PRO A 66 -8.31 -5.52 -1.21
CA PRO A 66 -9.55 -4.79 -1.57
C PRO A 66 -10.46 -5.60 -2.51
N SER A 67 -9.88 -6.58 -3.21
CA SER A 67 -10.59 -7.50 -4.10
C SER A 67 -9.83 -8.81 -4.26
N ASN A 68 -10.49 -9.81 -4.85
CA ASN A 68 -9.81 -11.05 -5.25
C ASN A 68 -8.89 -10.81 -6.46
N GLY A 69 -7.81 -11.59 -6.54
CA GLY A 69 -6.83 -11.55 -7.62
C GLY A 69 -5.45 -11.07 -7.17
N LEU A 70 -4.57 -10.89 -8.16
CA LEU A 70 -3.18 -10.51 -7.99
C LEU A 70 -3.03 -8.98 -8.03
N PHE A 71 -2.29 -8.44 -7.08
CA PHE A 71 -1.89 -7.04 -7.06
C PHE A 71 -0.46 -6.89 -6.57
N THR A 72 0.16 -5.77 -6.94
CA THR A 72 1.53 -5.44 -6.57
C THR A 72 1.53 -4.13 -5.78
N PHE A 73 2.19 -4.13 -4.64
CA PHE A 73 2.62 -2.92 -3.95
C PHE A 73 4.06 -2.64 -4.36
N SER A 74 4.31 -1.44 -4.87
CA SER A 74 5.65 -1.04 -5.29
C SER A 74 5.92 0.38 -4.80
N LEU A 75 7.16 0.63 -4.41
CA LEU A 75 7.68 1.95 -4.11
C LEU A 75 9.12 2.07 -4.59
N SER A 76 9.49 3.26 -5.04
CA SER A 76 10.86 3.56 -5.42
C SER A 76 11.24 5.00 -5.08
N THR A 77 12.49 5.18 -4.66
CA THR A 77 13.20 6.44 -4.47
C THR A 77 14.45 6.44 -5.35
N THR A 78 15.33 7.41 -5.15
CA THR A 78 16.58 7.57 -5.89
C THR A 78 17.53 6.41 -5.59
N THR A 79 17.58 5.94 -4.33
CA THR A 79 18.55 4.92 -3.90
C THR A 79 17.93 3.60 -3.49
N ALA A 80 16.60 3.53 -3.31
CA ALA A 80 15.92 2.34 -2.85
C ALA A 80 14.70 2.01 -3.71
N SER A 81 14.39 0.73 -3.82
CA SER A 81 13.12 0.24 -4.36
C SER A 81 12.66 -0.97 -3.56
N ALA A 82 11.36 -1.11 -3.39
CA ALA A 82 10.77 -2.29 -2.77
C ALA A 82 9.47 -2.64 -3.48
N SER A 83 9.31 -3.94 -3.78
CA SER A 83 8.10 -4.47 -4.37
C SER A 83 7.61 -5.70 -3.62
N SER A 84 6.29 -5.83 -3.49
CA SER A 84 5.60 -6.98 -2.89
C SER A 84 4.33 -7.33 -3.67
N ALA A 85 4.04 -8.61 -3.81
CA ALA A 85 2.99 -9.13 -4.69
C ALA A 85 2.07 -9.97 -3.83
N PHE A 86 0.78 -9.73 -3.97
CA PHE A 86 -0.24 -10.30 -3.11
C PHE A 86 -1.32 -10.89 -4.01
N ASN A 87 -1.68 -12.14 -3.74
CA ASN A 87 -2.81 -12.78 -4.38
C ASN A 87 -3.88 -13.05 -3.32
N CYS A 88 -5.05 -12.42 -3.49
CA CYS A 88 -6.16 -12.53 -2.54
C CYS A 88 -7.33 -13.32 -3.09
N CYS A 89 -8.04 -13.97 -2.17
CA CYS A 89 -9.20 -14.80 -2.47
C CYS A 89 -10.11 -14.93 -1.24
N SER A 90 -11.38 -15.29 -1.42
CA SER A 90 -12.40 -15.27 -0.34
C SER A 90 -13.05 -16.63 -0.05
N THR A 91 -12.39 -17.73 -0.42
CA THR A 91 -12.88 -19.09 -0.13
C THR A 91 -11.89 -19.85 0.72
N ASP A 92 -12.34 -20.90 1.41
CA ASP A 92 -11.47 -21.63 2.33
C ASP A 92 -10.21 -22.17 1.63
N ASN A 93 -9.05 -21.91 2.25
CA ASN A 93 -7.73 -22.41 1.86
C ASN A 93 -7.33 -22.08 0.41
N CYS A 94 -7.89 -21.01 -0.16
CA CYS A 94 -7.64 -20.62 -1.55
C CYS A 94 -6.24 -20.07 -1.82
N ASN A 95 -5.49 -19.70 -0.77
CA ASN A 95 -4.15 -19.13 -0.84
C ASN A 95 -3.03 -20.20 -0.89
N SER A 96 -3.29 -21.38 -1.45
CA SER A 96 -2.34 -22.49 -1.54
C SER A 96 -1.29 -22.33 -2.66
N GLY A 97 -1.50 -21.39 -3.59
CA GLY A 97 -0.57 -21.12 -4.69
C GLY A 97 0.67 -20.32 -4.26
N ASN A 98 1.73 -20.42 -5.05
CA ASN A 98 2.90 -19.55 -4.92
C ASN A 98 2.72 -18.27 -5.73
N VAL A 99 3.13 -17.15 -5.15
CA VAL A 99 3.29 -15.87 -5.85
C VAL A 99 4.79 -15.65 -6.05
N SER A 100 5.19 -15.29 -7.27
CA SER A 100 6.58 -14.97 -7.58
C SER A 100 6.70 -13.53 -8.07
N PHE A 101 7.89 -12.97 -7.87
CA PHE A 101 8.27 -11.71 -8.47
C PHE A 101 8.94 -11.95 -9.81
N SER A 102 8.49 -11.21 -10.82
CA SER A 102 9.32 -10.95 -12.00
C SER A 102 10.30 -9.83 -11.67
N ALA A 103 11.52 -9.94 -12.22
CA ALA A 103 12.60 -8.98 -12.06
C ALA A 103 12.24 -7.56 -12.56
N ALA A 104 13.21 -6.64 -12.41
CA ALA A 104 13.18 -5.21 -12.77
C ALA A 104 12.11 -4.84 -13.81
N GLN A 105 11.12 -4.07 -13.36
CA GLN A 105 10.02 -3.63 -14.22
C GLN A 105 10.46 -2.46 -15.12
N ALA A 106 9.92 -2.41 -16.33
CA ALA A 106 10.18 -1.32 -17.27
C ALA A 106 9.63 0.01 -16.75
N ALA A 107 10.24 1.12 -17.18
CA ALA A 107 9.70 2.45 -16.91
C ALA A 107 8.30 2.59 -17.52
N ASN A 108 7.37 3.19 -16.77
CA ASN A 108 5.97 3.33 -17.18
C ASN A 108 5.61 4.76 -17.64
N GLY A 109 6.60 5.65 -17.72
CA GLY A 109 6.46 7.03 -18.23
C GLY A 109 6.03 8.08 -17.19
N LEU A 110 5.61 7.67 -16.00
CA LEU A 110 5.37 8.60 -14.89
C LEU A 110 6.71 9.04 -14.29
N GLN A 111 6.82 10.33 -13.97
CA GLN A 111 8.00 10.89 -13.30
C GLN A 111 7.59 11.49 -11.96
N CYS A 112 8.39 11.28 -10.93
CA CYS A 112 8.16 11.87 -9.61
C CYS A 112 9.43 12.53 -9.09
N PHE A 113 9.28 13.55 -8.24
CA PHE A 113 10.38 14.00 -7.40
C PHE A 113 10.79 12.90 -6.44
N SER A 114 12.07 12.85 -6.09
CA SER A 114 12.61 11.80 -5.26
C SER A 114 13.74 12.28 -4.37
N CYS A 115 13.71 11.80 -3.13
CA CYS A 115 14.72 11.98 -2.10
C CYS A 115 14.57 10.90 -1.04
N ASP A 116 15.65 10.68 -0.31
CA ASP A 116 15.71 9.77 0.82
C ASP A 116 16.77 10.26 1.81
N PHE A 117 17.09 9.44 2.81
CA PHE A 117 18.08 9.77 3.84
C PHE A 117 19.49 10.08 3.30
N ASN A 118 19.81 9.68 2.06
CA ASN A 118 21.08 9.99 1.41
C ASN A 118 21.07 11.31 0.64
N ASP A 119 19.89 11.87 0.33
CA ASP A 119 19.75 13.13 -0.41
C ASP A 119 18.46 13.85 0.00
N THR A 120 18.59 14.87 0.83
CA THR A 120 17.47 15.60 1.41
C THR A 120 17.00 16.79 0.57
N ASN A 121 17.65 17.09 -0.57
CA ASN A 121 17.31 18.26 -1.38
C ASN A 121 16.03 18.07 -2.20
N CYS A 122 15.57 16.82 -2.40
CA CYS A 122 14.30 16.49 -3.07
C CYS A 122 14.10 17.12 -4.46
N SER A 123 15.20 17.45 -5.15
CA SER A 123 15.19 18.08 -6.48
C SER A 123 15.39 17.07 -7.61
N LYS A 124 15.81 15.85 -7.30
CA LYS A 124 15.98 14.78 -8.28
C LYS A 124 14.63 14.27 -8.76
N THR A 125 14.61 13.84 -10.01
CA THR A 125 13.46 13.16 -10.61
C THR A 125 13.82 11.72 -10.96
N ILE A 126 12.88 10.81 -10.76
CA ILE A 126 13.01 9.39 -11.14
C ILE A 126 11.88 9.01 -12.09
N GLN A 127 12.15 8.04 -12.96
CA GLN A 127 11.13 7.37 -13.77
C GLN A 127 10.52 6.23 -12.97
N CYS A 128 9.20 6.27 -12.79
CA CYS A 128 8.47 5.20 -12.11
C CYS A 128 8.44 3.93 -12.97
N LYS A 129 8.34 2.78 -12.31
CA LYS A 129 8.46 1.47 -12.96
C LYS A 129 7.23 0.61 -12.73
N GLY A 130 6.84 -0.13 -13.77
CA GLY A 130 5.69 -1.02 -13.83
C GLY A 130 4.47 -0.58 -13.01
N ALA A 131 4.21 -1.18 -11.84
CA ALA A 131 2.99 -0.91 -11.03
C ALA A 131 2.94 0.48 -10.36
N GLU A 132 4.03 1.24 -10.37
CA GLU A 132 4.14 2.55 -9.71
C GLU A 132 3.42 3.65 -10.50
N ASN A 133 2.13 3.85 -10.23
CA ASN A 133 1.26 4.77 -10.97
C ASN A 133 0.86 6.03 -10.18
N THR A 134 1.64 6.41 -9.17
CA THR A 134 1.37 7.53 -8.27
C THR A 134 2.69 8.07 -7.73
N CYS A 135 2.76 9.37 -7.46
CA CYS A 135 3.86 9.92 -6.68
C CYS A 135 3.48 9.98 -5.20
N PHE A 136 4.44 9.75 -4.32
CA PHE A 136 4.24 9.91 -2.88
C PHE A 136 5.22 10.91 -2.27
N ARG A 137 4.83 11.42 -1.11
CA ARG A 137 5.66 12.24 -0.21
C ARG A 137 5.35 11.82 1.22
N ALA A 138 6.37 11.48 1.99
CA ALA A 138 6.27 11.26 3.44
C ALA A 138 7.01 12.37 4.17
N ASN A 139 6.30 13.06 5.07
CA ASN A 139 6.83 14.19 5.83
C ASN A 139 7.33 13.72 7.20
N ALA A 140 8.44 12.97 7.19
CA ALA A 140 9.18 12.61 8.40
C ALA A 140 10.26 13.66 8.73
N THR A 141 11.13 13.39 9.72
CA THR A 141 12.29 14.24 10.04
C THR A 141 13.17 14.51 8.81
N VAL A 142 13.27 13.51 7.94
CA VAL A 142 13.84 13.63 6.59
C VAL A 142 12.72 13.34 5.59
N PRO A 143 12.41 14.26 4.66
CA PRO A 143 11.38 14.01 3.66
C PRO A 143 11.80 12.84 2.76
N VAL A 144 10.85 11.96 2.48
CA VAL A 144 11.04 10.86 1.51
C VAL A 144 10.00 11.00 0.43
N LEU A 145 10.46 11.16 -0.81
CA LEU A 145 9.62 11.32 -1.99
C LEU A 145 9.98 10.24 -3.00
N GLY A 146 9.02 9.87 -3.82
CA GLY A 146 9.27 8.95 -4.93
C GLY A 146 8.00 8.49 -5.62
N CYS A 147 8.11 7.32 -6.26
CA CYS A 147 7.02 6.65 -6.94
C CYS A 147 6.40 5.59 -6.03
N ALA A 148 5.10 5.39 -6.12
CA ALA A 148 4.36 4.35 -5.41
C ALA A 148 3.23 3.81 -6.29
N SER A 149 2.76 2.60 -5.98
CA SER A 149 1.49 2.11 -6.50
C SER A 149 0.32 2.70 -5.71
N SER A 150 -0.75 3.08 -6.40
CA SER A 150 -1.96 3.71 -5.81
C SER A 150 -2.64 2.85 -4.73
N ASN A 151 -2.61 1.53 -4.89
CA ASN A 151 -3.12 0.59 -3.88
C ASN A 151 -2.25 0.58 -2.61
N LEU A 152 -0.93 0.78 -2.71
CA LEU A 152 -0.05 0.94 -1.53
C LEU A 152 -0.39 2.23 -0.79
N CYS A 153 -0.58 3.34 -1.50
CA CYS A 153 -1.03 4.60 -0.89
C CYS A 153 -2.36 4.44 -0.14
N THR A 154 -3.31 3.74 -0.76
CA THR A 154 -4.63 3.47 -0.16
C THR A 154 -4.50 2.58 1.07
N ALA A 155 -3.72 1.50 1.00
CA ALA A 155 -3.48 0.60 2.11
C ALA A 155 -2.81 1.33 3.29
N ALA A 156 -1.79 2.14 3.02
CA ALA A 156 -1.05 2.89 4.04
C ALA A 156 -1.92 3.93 4.76
N SER A 157 -2.82 4.62 4.04
CA SER A 157 -3.79 5.53 4.66
C SER A 157 -4.80 4.80 5.57
N ASN A 158 -5.12 3.53 5.28
CA ASN A 158 -6.02 2.72 6.09
C ASN A 158 -5.31 2.01 7.25
N LEU A 159 -4.01 1.71 7.12
CA LEU A 159 -3.18 1.04 8.13
C LEU A 159 -2.42 2.01 9.06
N SER A 160 -2.67 3.32 8.97
CA SER A 160 -1.98 4.35 9.77
C SER A 160 -2.08 4.13 11.29
N SER A 161 -3.01 3.29 11.75
CA SER A 161 -3.16 2.89 13.16
C SER A 161 -2.13 1.87 13.65
N ILE A 162 -1.46 1.13 12.76
CA ILE A 162 -0.54 0.03 13.09
C ILE A 162 0.92 0.46 12.96
N ALA A 163 1.24 1.24 11.93
CA ALA A 163 2.55 1.86 11.70
C ALA A 163 2.37 3.16 10.90
N PRO A 164 2.09 4.31 11.56
CA PRO A 164 1.87 5.56 10.85
C PRO A 164 3.16 5.97 10.13
N ILE A 165 3.10 6.09 8.80
CA ILE A 165 4.11 6.85 8.05
C ILE A 165 3.71 8.32 8.19
N PRO A 166 4.41 9.13 9.01
CA PRO A 166 3.97 10.48 9.32
C PRO A 166 3.91 11.33 8.05
N GLY A 167 2.74 11.93 7.79
CA GLY A 167 2.55 12.82 6.66
C GLY A 167 2.73 12.17 5.29
N LEU A 168 2.38 10.89 5.14
CA LEU A 168 2.27 10.27 3.82
C LEU A 168 1.13 10.93 3.03
N SER A 169 1.46 11.52 1.89
CA SER A 169 0.53 11.98 0.88
C SER A 169 0.88 11.37 -0.46
N CYS A 170 -0.16 11.11 -1.25
CA CYS A 170 -0.03 10.59 -2.60
C CYS A 170 -0.79 11.47 -3.58
N CYS A 171 -0.27 11.61 -4.80
CA CYS A 171 -0.87 12.42 -5.84
C CYS A 171 -0.70 11.79 -7.22
N GLN A 172 -1.61 12.13 -8.11
CA GLN A 172 -1.65 11.65 -9.49
C GLN A 172 -1.03 12.67 -10.44
N GLY A 173 -0.31 12.18 -11.45
CA GLY A 173 0.36 13.01 -12.46
C GLY A 173 1.84 13.23 -12.19
N SER A 174 2.59 13.54 -13.26
CA SER A 174 4.05 13.68 -13.17
C SER A 174 4.45 14.87 -12.30
N LEU A 175 5.45 14.65 -11.44
CA LEU A 175 6.09 15.65 -10.59
C LEU A 175 5.12 16.34 -9.62
N CYS A 176 3.96 15.72 -9.33
CA CYS A 176 2.96 16.31 -8.45
C CYS A 176 3.39 16.35 -6.98
N ASN A 177 4.39 15.54 -6.59
CA ASN A 177 4.85 15.38 -5.21
C ASN A 177 5.92 16.41 -4.82
N SER A 178 5.93 17.57 -5.46
CA SER A 178 6.83 18.68 -5.17
C SER A 178 6.96 18.92 -3.67
N ALA A 179 8.17 19.16 -3.20
CA ALA A 179 8.36 19.74 -1.87
C ALA A 179 7.54 21.04 -1.81
N PRO A 180 6.87 21.36 -0.67
CA PRO A 180 6.28 22.67 -0.50
C PRO A 180 7.38 23.68 -0.80
N ALA A 181 7.17 24.50 -1.82
CA ALA A 181 8.15 25.51 -2.21
C ALA A 181 8.52 26.26 -0.92
N THR A 182 9.80 26.21 -0.51
CA THR A 182 10.33 27.38 0.16
C THR A 182 9.98 28.50 -0.79
N ALA A 183 9.11 29.41 -0.35
CA ALA A 183 8.76 30.58 -1.12
C ALA A 183 10.05 31.39 -1.29
N THR A 184 10.86 31.01 -2.28
CA THR A 184 12.04 31.72 -2.72
C THR A 184 11.49 32.96 -3.39
N THR A 185 11.18 33.96 -2.56
CA THR A 185 11.42 35.39 -2.80
C THR A 185 11.07 35.94 -4.19
N ALA A 186 10.22 35.27 -4.97
CA ALA A 186 9.72 35.75 -6.25
C ALA A 186 8.72 36.88 -5.99
N HIS A 187 7.98 36.80 -4.87
CA HIS A 187 7.22 37.93 -4.35
C HIS A 187 8.12 39.08 -3.87
N LEU A 188 9.31 38.82 -3.30
CA LEU A 188 10.24 39.89 -2.94
C LEU A 188 10.85 40.57 -4.18
N LEU A 189 11.20 39.80 -5.21
CA LEU A 189 11.69 40.34 -6.50
C LEU A 189 10.61 41.13 -7.24
N LEU A 190 9.36 40.66 -7.25
CA LEU A 190 8.24 41.39 -7.86
C LEU A 190 7.93 42.68 -7.08
N VAL A 191 7.96 42.64 -5.75
CA VAL A 191 7.79 43.83 -4.90
C VAL A 191 8.95 44.81 -5.09
N LEU A 192 10.21 44.35 -5.12
CA LEU A 192 11.39 45.21 -5.38
C LEU A 192 11.36 45.85 -6.79
N LEU A 193 10.91 45.11 -7.81
CA LEU A 193 10.73 45.63 -9.17
C LEU A 193 9.60 46.67 -9.24
N LEU A 194 8.51 46.48 -8.50
CA LEU A 194 7.42 47.46 -8.42
C LEU A 194 7.82 48.72 -7.64
N PHE A 195 8.64 48.59 -6.59
CA PHE A 195 9.17 49.74 -5.83
C PHE A 195 10.19 50.57 -6.62
N SER A 196 10.95 49.96 -7.53
CA SER A 196 11.91 50.66 -8.40
C SER A 196 11.29 51.26 -9.68
N LEU A 197 10.00 51.02 -9.91
CA LEU A 197 9.20 51.68 -10.96
C LEU A 197 8.36 52.84 -10.43
N TYR A 198 8.34 53.07 -9.12
CA TYR A 198 7.57 54.11 -8.43
C TYR A 198 8.43 55.20 -7.74
N HIS A 199 9.75 55.16 -7.96
CA HIS A 199 10.72 56.21 -7.64
C HIS A 199 11.59 56.48 -8.86
#